data_AF-A0A5W4NL09-F1
#
_entry.id   AF-A0A5W4NL09-F1
#
_cell.length_a   1.000
_cell.length_b   1.000
_cell.length_c   1.000
_cell.angle_alpha   90.00
_cell.angle_beta   90.00
_cell.angle_gamma   90.00
#
_symmetry.space_group_name_H-M   'P 1'
#
loop_
_entity.id
_entity.type
_entity.pdbx_description
1 polymer ?
#
loop_
_entity_poly.entity_id
_entity_poly.type
_entity_poly.pdbx_seq_one_letter_code
_entity_poly.pdbx_strand_id
1 'polypeptide(L)'
;MRSKRFEALAKRPVNQDGFVKEWIEEGFIAMESPNDPKPSIKIVNGAVTELDGKPVSEFDLIDHFIARYGINLNRAEEVMAM
;
A
#
# COMPACT_ATOMS: atom_id res chain seq x y z
N MET A 1 -31.89 -17.87 -27.30
CA MET A 1 -32.55 -16.53 -27.32
C MET A 1 -31.93 -15.70 -26.20
N ARG A 2 -31.47 -14.47 -26.45
CA ARG A 2 -30.90 -13.62 -25.37
C ARG A 2 -32.01 -12.91 -24.59
N SER A 3 -31.77 -12.67 -23.30
CA SER A 3 -32.70 -11.94 -22.45
C SER A 3 -32.71 -10.45 -22.83
N LYS A 4 -33.89 -9.91 -23.16
CA LYS A 4 -34.07 -8.48 -23.49
C LYS A 4 -33.60 -7.56 -22.36
N ARG A 5 -33.68 -8.00 -21.10
CA ARG A 5 -33.16 -7.25 -19.94
C ARG A 5 -31.65 -7.07 -20.03
N PHE A 6 -30.92 -8.12 -20.36
CA PHE A 6 -29.46 -8.08 -20.45
C PHE A 6 -28.97 -7.31 -21.67
N GLU A 7 -29.73 -7.30 -22.78
CA GLU A 7 -29.43 -6.45 -23.93
C GLU A 7 -29.51 -4.96 -23.60
N ALA A 8 -30.51 -4.56 -22.79
CA ALA A 8 -30.61 -3.18 -22.30
C ALA A 8 -29.49 -2.83 -21.31
N LEU A 9 -29.16 -3.75 -20.39
CA LEU A 9 -28.07 -3.57 -19.42
C LEU A 9 -26.71 -3.46 -20.10
N ALA A 10 -26.42 -4.29 -21.10
CA ALA A 10 -25.14 -4.27 -21.82
C ALA A 10 -24.86 -2.93 -22.51
N LYS A 11 -25.89 -2.18 -22.92
CA LYS A 11 -25.78 -0.86 -23.56
C LYS A 11 -25.64 0.30 -22.56
N ARG A 12 -25.68 0.04 -21.25
CA ARG A 12 -25.53 1.10 -20.23
C ARG A 12 -24.12 1.69 -20.30
N PRO A 13 -23.95 3.01 -20.09
CA PRO A 13 -22.65 3.68 -20.17
C PRO A 13 -21.56 3.05 -19.28
N VAL A 14 -21.90 2.54 -18.10
CA VAL A 14 -20.96 1.90 -17.16
C VAL A 14 -20.17 0.73 -17.78
N ASN A 15 -20.71 0.03 -18.79
CA ASN A 15 -19.96 -1.04 -19.45
C ASN A 15 -18.89 -0.54 -20.43
N GLN A 16 -18.73 0.78 -20.57
CA GLN A 16 -17.62 1.41 -21.29
C GLN A 16 -16.45 1.73 -20.35
N ASP A 17 -16.63 1.57 -19.04
CA ASP A 17 -15.57 1.76 -18.05
C ASP A 17 -14.60 0.58 -18.11
N GLY A 18 -13.31 0.87 -17.93
CA GLY A 18 -12.24 -0.13 -17.95
C GLY A 18 -12.12 -0.86 -16.60
N PHE A 19 -12.97 -1.86 -16.37
CA PHE A 19 -12.82 -2.74 -15.21
C PHE A 19 -11.85 -3.88 -15.52
N VAL A 20 -10.89 -4.09 -14.62
CA VAL A 20 -9.94 -5.20 -14.67
C VAL A 20 -10.03 -6.00 -13.38
N LYS A 21 -9.52 -7.23 -13.42
CA LYS A 21 -9.26 -8.00 -12.22
C LYS A 21 -7.95 -7.51 -11.58
N GLU A 22 -7.80 -7.77 -10.30
CA GLU A 22 -6.57 -7.46 -9.58
C GLU A 22 -5.37 -8.20 -10.18
N TRP A 23 -4.20 -7.55 -10.14
CA TRP A 23 -2.92 -8.10 -10.54
C TRP A 23 -1.84 -7.70 -9.52
N ILE A 24 -1.61 -8.60 -8.57
CA ILE A 24 -0.78 -8.35 -7.38
C ILE A 24 0.69 -8.04 -7.73
N GLU A 25 1.26 -8.79 -8.67
CA GLU A 25 2.68 -8.69 -9.05
C GLU A 25 3.03 -7.31 -9.65
N GLU A 26 2.09 -6.68 -10.35
CA GLU A 26 2.27 -5.37 -10.99
C GLU A 26 1.69 -4.22 -10.17
N GLY A 27 1.26 -4.49 -8.93
CA GLY A 27 0.64 -3.49 -8.06
C GLY A 27 -0.74 -3.03 -8.51
N PHE A 28 -1.41 -3.75 -9.43
CA PHE A 28 -2.79 -3.45 -9.83
C PHE A 28 -3.79 -4.02 -8.83
N ILE A 29 -3.73 -3.53 -7.60
CA ILE A 29 -4.65 -3.81 -6.50
C ILE A 29 -4.85 -2.51 -5.73
N ALA A 30 -6.07 -2.27 -5.25
CA ALA A 30 -6.39 -1.01 -4.60
C ALA A 30 -5.74 -0.86 -3.21
N MET A 31 -5.76 -1.92 -2.39
CA MET A 31 -5.29 -1.95 -1.01
C MET A 31 -5.23 -3.38 -0.49
N GLU A 32 -4.67 -3.59 0.70
CA GLU A 32 -4.60 -4.90 1.38
C GLU A 32 -3.85 -5.95 0.54
N SER A 33 -2.79 -5.53 -0.14
CA SER A 33 -1.99 -6.44 -0.95
C SER A 33 -1.26 -7.43 -0.04
N PRO A 34 -1.15 -8.71 -0.42
CA PRO A 34 -0.29 -9.64 0.31
C PRO A 34 1.20 -9.27 0.24
N ASN A 35 1.58 -8.38 -0.70
CA ASN A 35 2.95 -7.86 -0.83
C ASN A 35 3.21 -6.60 -0.01
N ASP A 36 2.17 -6.00 0.60
CA ASP A 36 2.35 -4.81 1.44
C ASP A 36 3.14 -5.19 2.72
N PRO A 37 4.13 -4.38 3.14
CA PRO A 37 4.91 -4.68 4.33
C PRO A 37 4.05 -4.56 5.58
N LYS A 38 4.38 -5.35 6.61
CA LYS A 38 3.78 -5.17 7.93
C LYS A 38 4.34 -3.92 8.61
N PRO A 39 3.50 -3.14 9.32
CA PRO A 39 3.98 -2.00 10.07
C PRO A 39 5.05 -2.38 11.09
N SER A 40 6.20 -1.70 11.07
CA SER A 40 7.24 -1.84 12.10
C SER A 40 8.14 -0.61 12.14
N ILE A 41 8.77 -0.35 13.29
CA ILE A 41 9.84 0.64 13.40
C ILE A 41 10.82 0.23 14.49
N LYS A 42 12.11 0.49 14.28
CA LYS A 42 13.16 0.36 15.31
C LYS A 42 14.04 1.59 15.32
N ILE A 43 14.33 2.11 16.51
CA ILE A 43 15.15 3.30 16.69
C ILE A 43 16.37 2.98 17.56
N VAL A 44 17.57 3.36 17.09
CA VAL A 44 18.82 3.22 17.83
C VAL A 44 19.54 4.56 17.83
N ASN A 45 19.90 5.06 19.02
CA ASN A 45 20.59 6.34 19.19
C ASN A 45 19.92 7.53 18.48
N GLY A 46 18.58 7.55 18.44
CA GLY A 46 17.80 8.61 17.82
C GLY A 46 17.71 8.53 16.29
N ALA A 47 18.17 7.44 15.67
CA ALA A 47 18.05 7.20 14.23
C ALA A 47 17.26 5.90 13.97
N VAL A 48 16.45 5.90 12.92
CA VAL A 48 15.69 4.71 12.49
C VAL A 48 16.65 3.70 11.87
N THR A 49 16.60 2.46 12.36
CA THR A 49 17.39 1.33 11.85
C THR A 49 16.54 0.29 11.09
N GLU A 50 15.22 0.32 11.26
CA GLU A 50 14.24 -0.51 10.53
C GLU A 50 12.95 0.29 10.35
N LEU A 51 12.35 0.22 9.15
CA LEU A 51 11.06 0.83 8.81
C LEU A 51 10.23 -0.17 8.00
N ASP A 52 9.04 -0.52 8.49
CA ASP A 52 8.08 -1.46 7.87
C ASP A 52 8.73 -2.76 7.37
N GLY A 53 9.50 -3.38 8.26
CA GLY A 53 10.21 -4.64 8.01
C GLY A 53 11.49 -4.52 7.18
N LYS A 54 11.80 -3.34 6.64
CA LYS A 54 13.00 -3.09 5.84
C LYS A 54 14.15 -2.58 6.73
N PRO A 55 15.35 -3.17 6.71
CA PRO A 55 16.51 -2.64 7.43
C PRO A 55 17.07 -1.39 6.75
N VAL A 56 17.71 -0.50 7.53
CA VAL A 56 18.27 0.78 7.01
C VAL A 56 19.28 0.60 5.86
N SER A 57 19.92 -0.57 5.76
CA SER A 57 20.84 -0.92 4.67
C SER A 57 20.14 -1.15 3.32
N GLU A 58 18.83 -1.38 3.33
CA GLU A 58 18.00 -1.61 2.14
C GLU A 58 17.13 -0.40 1.78
N PHE A 59 17.25 0.69 2.55
CA PHE A 59 16.48 1.90 2.30
C PHE A 59 16.78 2.49 0.93
N ASP A 60 15.70 2.81 0.21
CA ASP A 60 15.74 3.71 -0.93
C ASP A 60 15.63 5.17 -0.47
N LEU A 61 15.52 6.08 -1.44
CA LEU A 61 15.42 7.52 -1.16
C LEU A 61 14.13 7.90 -0.42
N ILE A 62 13.02 7.20 -0.67
CA ILE A 62 11.73 7.44 -0.02
C ILE A 62 11.83 6.98 1.43
N ASP A 63 12.34 5.76 1.67
CA ASP A 63 12.54 5.24 3.02
C ASP A 63 13.44 6.19 3.84
N HIS A 64 14.58 6.62 3.26
CA HIS A 64 15.49 7.57 3.91
C HIS A 64 14.83 8.89 4.25
N PHE A 65 13.99 9.42 3.35
CA PHE A 65 13.32 10.69 3.57
C PHE A 65 12.27 10.58 4.69
N ILE A 66 11.42 9.56 4.64
CA ILE A 66 10.38 9.32 5.65
C ILE A 66 11.02 9.06 7.02
N ALA A 67 12.02 8.18 7.09
CA ALA A 67 12.68 7.81 8.34
C ALA A 67 13.38 9.00 9.03
N ARG A 68 13.91 9.96 8.27
CA ARG A 68 14.63 11.12 8.81
C ARG A 68 13.75 12.32 9.10
N TYR A 69 12.66 12.50 8.35
CA TYR A 69 11.90 13.75 8.35
C TYR A 69 10.38 13.57 8.46
N GLY A 70 9.86 12.37 8.22
CA GLY A 70 8.41 12.11 8.13
C GLY A 70 7.77 11.63 9.43
N ILE A 71 8.55 11.20 10.43
CA ILE A 71 8.03 10.57 11.64
C ILE A 71 8.59 11.26 12.88
N ASN A 72 7.71 11.52 13.86
CA ASN A 72 8.13 11.97 15.18
C ASN A 72 8.66 10.78 16.01
N LEU A 73 9.99 10.64 16.03
CA LEU A 73 10.69 9.51 16.65
C LEU A 73 10.47 9.39 18.16
N ASN A 74 10.09 10.47 18.85
CA ASN A 74 9.89 10.46 20.31
C ASN A 74 8.71 9.59 20.76
N ARG A 75 7.77 9.28 19.87
CA ARG A 75 6.55 8.50 20.17
C ARG A 75 6.30 7.35 19.20
N ALA A 76 7.19 7.14 18.24
CA ALA A 76 6.92 6.20 17.16
C ALA A 76 6.72 4.75 17.65
N GLU A 77 7.58 4.29 18.57
CA GLU A 77 7.47 2.94 19.15
C GLU A 77 6.23 2.79 20.05
N GLU A 78 5.89 3.82 20.84
CA GLU A 78 4.68 3.86 21.68
C GLU A 78 3.41 3.74 20.81
N VAL A 79 3.34 4.52 19.73
CA VAL A 79 2.16 4.57 18.86
C VAL A 79 2.07 3.34 17.97
N MET A 80 3.20 2.73 17.58
CA MET A 80 3.23 1.47 16.83
C MET A 80 2.69 0.27 17.64
N ALA A 81 2.70 0.36 18.97
CA ALA A 81 2.19 -0.69 19.86
C ALA A 81 0.68 -0.62 20.14
N MET A 82 -0.04 0.36 19.56
CA MET A 82 -1.50 0.52 19.65
C MET A 82 -2.24 -0.38 18.67
#